data_AF-A0A2V8R2W2-F1
#
_entry.id   AF-A0A2V8R2W2-F1
#
_cell.length_a   1.000
_cell.length_b   1.000
_cell.length_c   1.000
_cell.angle_alpha   90.00
_cell.angle_beta   90.00
_cell.angle_gamma   90.00
#
_symmetry.space_group_name_H-M   'P 1'
#
loop_
_entity.id
_entity.type
_entity.pdbx_description
1 polymer ?
#
loop_
_entity_poly.entity_id
_entity_poly.type
_entity_poly.pdbx_seq_one_letter_code
_entity_poly.pdbx_strand_id
1 'polypeptide(L)' 'TRYSNGGDSGSLVLDCKTKNAVGLHFAGFPDTSGVMGSVFNPIDQVLEALGVTLVTKAIN' A
#
# COMPACT_ATOMS: atom_id res chain seq x y z
N THR A 1 2.52 1.73 7.76
CA THR A 1 1.41 1.34 8.64
C THR A 1 1.81 0.05 9.31
N ARG A 2 1.83 -0.01 10.64
CA ARG A 2 2.03 -1.30 11.30
C ARG A 2 0.71 -1.71 11.90
N TYR A 3 0.14 -2.74 11.27
CA TYR A 3 -0.96 -3.58 11.75
C TYR A 3 -2.32 -2.93 11.53
N SER A 4 -2.72 -3.03 10.26
CA SER A 4 -3.99 -2.60 9.71
C SER A 4 -5.17 -3.27 10.39
N ASN A 5 -6.27 -2.55 10.49
CA ASN A 5 -7.56 -3.11 10.85
C ASN A 5 -8.40 -3.41 9.60
N GLY A 6 -9.50 -4.15 9.81
CA GLY A 6 -10.53 -4.27 8.78
C GLY A 6 -10.98 -2.88 8.32
N GLY A 7 -10.94 -2.63 7.02
CA GLY A 7 -11.23 -1.33 6.42
C GLY A 7 -10.01 -0.62 5.80
N ASP A 8 -8.79 -0.99 6.19
CA ASP A 8 -7.57 -0.38 5.62
C ASP A 8 -7.16 -0.98 4.26
N SER A 9 -7.78 -2.08 3.83
CA SER A 9 -7.51 -2.73 2.53
C SER A 9 -7.71 -1.74 1.37
N GLY A 10 -6.75 -1.71 0.44
CA GLY A 10 -6.72 -0.79 -0.69
C GLY A 10 -6.10 0.58 -0.38
N SER A 11 -5.75 0.87 0.88
CA SER A 11 -5.10 2.14 1.22
C SER A 11 -3.73 2.28 0.58
N LEU A 12 -3.39 3.51 0.16
CA LEU A 12 -2.07 3.83 -0.39
C LEU A 12 -0.99 3.73 0.69
N VAL A 13 0.09 3.01 0.37
CA VAL A 13 1.30 2.94 1.19
C VAL A 13 2.35 3.87 0.61
N LEU A 14 2.88 4.76 1.45
CA LEU A 14 3.90 5.73 1.10
C LEU A 14 5.21 5.43 1.83
N ASP A 15 6.33 5.60 1.14
CA ASP A 15 7.62 5.73 1.80
C ASP A 15 7.70 7.12 2.47
N CYS A 16 7.86 7.14 3.80
CA CYS A 16 7.79 8.39 4.56
C CYS A 16 8.92 9.37 4.24
N LYS A 17 10.07 8.90 3.74
CA LYS A 17 11.26 9.72 3.48
C LYS A 17 11.18 10.38 2.11
N THR A 18 10.88 9.59 1.09
CA THR A 18 10.83 9.99 -0.32
C THR A 18 9.46 10.53 -0.73
N LYS A 19 8.41 10.22 0.04
CA LYS A 19 7.00 10.50 -0.28
C LYS A 19 6.49 9.78 -1.52
N ASN A 20 7.22 8.78 -2.00
CA ASN A 20 6.79 7.97 -3.12
C ASN A 20 5.71 6.98 -2.67
N ALA A 21 4.73 6.75 -3.54
CA ALA A 21 3.87 5.58 -3.43
C ALA A 21 4.72 4.32 -3.62
N VAL A 22 4.47 3.30 -2.80
CA VAL A 22 5.19 2.03 -2.85
C VAL A 22 4.27 0.82 -2.92
N GLY A 23 3.00 0.97 -2.55
CA GLY A 23 2.03 -0.11 -2.76
C GLY A 23 0.62 0.22 -2.33
N LEU A 24 -0.28 -0.74 -2.51
CA LEU A 24 -1.61 -0.75 -1.92
C LEU A 24 -1.68 -1.83 -0.85
N HIS A 25 -2.19 -1.46 0.33
CA HIS A 25 -2.33 -2.38 1.43
C HIS A 25 -3.30 -3.53 1.08
N PHE A 26 -2.86 -4.78 1.25
CA PHE A 26 -3.67 -5.96 0.93
C PHE A 26 -4.23 -6.59 2.20
N ALA A 27 -3.34 -7.04 3.09
CA ALA A 27 -3.71 -7.77 4.30
C ALA A 27 -2.72 -7.53 5.44
N GLY A 28 -3.22 -7.53 6.67
CA GLY A 28 -2.41 -7.73 7.87
C GLY A 28 -2.35 -9.22 8.22
N PHE A 29 -1.27 -9.65 8.87
CA PHE A 29 -1.16 -11.01 9.37
C PHE A 29 -0.38 -11.06 10.70
N PRO A 30 -0.68 -12.01 11.59
CA PRO A 30 0.29 -12.53 12.54
C PRO A 30 1.20 -13.55 11.86
N ASP A 31 2.50 -13.52 12.13
CA ASP A 31 3.40 -14.63 11.84
C ASP A 31 3.25 -15.73 12.91
N THR A 32 3.82 -16.91 12.66
CA THR A 32 3.72 -18.08 13.55
C THR A 32 4.35 -17.88 14.94
N SER A 33 5.12 -16.81 15.12
CA SER A 33 5.77 -16.42 16.38
C SER A 33 5.06 -15.24 17.07
N GLY A 34 3.93 -14.78 16.54
CA GLY A 34 3.16 -13.64 17.06
C GLY A 34 3.66 -12.27 16.61
N VAL A 35 4.60 -12.20 15.66
CA VAL A 35 5.04 -10.94 15.05
C VAL A 35 4.00 -10.52 14.04
N MET A 36 3.48 -9.30 14.16
CA MET A 36 2.52 -8.80 13.19
C MET A 36 3.23 -8.28 11.94
N GLY A 37 2.56 -8.33 10.80
CA GLY A 37 3.03 -7.85 9.51
C GLY A 37 1.90 -7.32 8.63
N SER A 38 2.28 -6.68 7.53
CA SER A 38 1.37 -6.26 6.47
C SER A 38 1.93 -6.67 5.11
N VAL A 39 1.06 -7.15 4.24
CA VAL A 39 1.32 -7.46 2.85
C VAL A 39 0.71 -6.35 2.00
N PHE A 40 1.43 -5.92 0.98
CA PHE A 40 0.99 -4.90 0.04
C PHE A 40 1.35 -5.31 -1.39
N ASN A 41 0.50 -4.90 -2.33
CA ASN A 41 0.77 -5.06 -3.76
C ASN A 41 1.70 -3.91 -4.20
N PRO A 42 2.81 -4.18 -4.90
CA PRO A 42 3.71 -3.13 -5.42
C PRO A 42 2.96 -2.13 -6.31
N ILE A 43 3.21 -0.83 -6.11
CA ILE A 43 2.41 0.21 -6.79
C ILE A 43 2.60 0.20 -8.30
N ASP A 44 3.80 -0.09 -8.79
CA ASP A 44 4.15 -0.16 -10.20
C ASP A 44 3.34 -1.25 -10.92
N GLN A 45 3.29 -2.45 -10.33
CA GLN A 45 2.49 -3.57 -10.84
C GLN A 45 1.00 -3.26 -10.86
N VAL A 46 0.49 -2.57 -9.85
CA VAL A 46 -0.93 -2.17 -9.79
C VAL A 46 -1.27 -1.17 -10.90
N LEU A 47 -0.45 -0.12 -11.07
CA LEU A 47 -0.69 0.91 -12.08
C LEU A 47 -0.60 0.34 -13.51
N GLU A 48 0.38 -0.54 -13.76
CA GLU A 48 0.53 -1.25 -15.03
C GLU A 48 -0.68 -2.13 -15.33
N ALA A 49 -1.09 -2.97 -14.37
CA ALA A 49 -2.22 -3.87 -14.55
C ALA A 49 -3.55 -3.15 -14.81
N LEU A 50 -3.73 -1.95 -14.22
CA LEU A 50 -4.92 -1.13 -14.41
C LEU A 50 -4.82 -0.19 -15.62
N GLY A 51 -3.63 -0.01 -16.21
CA GLY A 51 -3.41 0.92 -17.31
C GLY A 51 -3.64 2.39 -16.93
N VAL A 52 -3.30 2.78 -15.70
CA VAL A 52 -3.55 4.13 -15.16
C VAL A 52 -2.27 4.81 -14.68
N THR A 53 -2.30 6.14 -14.63
CA THR A 53 -1.21 6.96 -14.10
C THR A 53 -1.57 7.51 -12.73
N LEU A 54 -0.63 7.47 -11.79
CA LEU A 54 -0.81 8.08 -10.47
C LEU A 54 -0.81 9.62 -10.57
N VAL A 55 -1.85 10.23 -10.04
CA VAL A 55 -1.97 11.67 -9.90
C VAL A 55 -1.04 12.15 -8.79
N THR A 56 -0.07 12.99 -9.13
CA THR A 56 0.94 13.53 -8.19
C THR A 56 0.83 15.04 -7.99
N LYS A 57 -0.15 15.67 -8.63
CA LYS A 57 -0.49 17.09 -8.51
C LYS A 57 -2.00 17.21 -8.39
N ALA A 58 -2.49 18.26 -7.74
CA ALA A 58 -3.92 18.51 -7.67
C ALA A 58 -4.53 18.60 -9.09
N ILE A 59 -5.67 17.94 -9.29
CA ILE A 59 -6.48 18.12 -10.50
C ILE A 59 -7.36 19.33 -10.21
N ASN A 60 -7.11 20.42 -10.93
CA ASN A 60 -7.93 21.64 -10.88
C ASN A 60 -9.26 21.43 -11.60
#